data_AF-A0A818Z6F7-F1
#
_entry.id   AF-A0A818Z6F7-F1
#
_cell.length_a   1.000
_cell.length_b   1.000
_cell.length_c   1.000
_cell.angle_alpha   90.00
_cell.angle_beta   90.00
_cell.angle_gamma   90.00
#
_symmetry.space_group_name_H-M   'P 1'
#
loop_
_entity.id
_entity.type
_entity.pdbx_description
1 polymer ?
#
loop_
_entity_poly.entity_id
_entity_poly.type
_entity_poly.pdbx_seq_one_letter_code
_entity_poly.pdbx_strand_id
1 'polypeptide(L)'
;MNKHEIERLFHECDRKRKGYLDREDIKVASIRLYGIKLDKYKIERLISSIPNRTHRGLTLDQFIDFVHSYDHQIDREDQNRETFLILDRTCKGFLTKDDFIRAFERINVKLKTETIDSAFKQLDVDGDGRVSYRDFDFMMNYIADE
;
A
#
# COMPACT_ATOMS: atom_id res chain seq x y z
N MET A 1 -7.83 -12.94 -3.78
CA MET A 1 -7.88 -13.73 -5.04
C MET A 1 -7.89 -15.24 -4.75
N ASN A 2 -8.40 -16.11 -5.64
CA ASN A 2 -8.43 -17.57 -5.39
C ASN A 2 -7.07 -18.23 -5.73
N LYS A 3 -6.58 -19.14 -4.87
CA LYS A 3 -5.32 -19.88 -5.04
C LYS A 3 -5.20 -20.55 -6.42
N HIS A 4 -6.28 -21.16 -6.92
CA HIS A 4 -6.24 -21.85 -8.22
C HIS A 4 -6.02 -20.92 -9.42
N GLU A 5 -6.47 -19.67 -9.34
CA GLU A 5 -6.24 -18.67 -10.39
C GLU A 5 -4.78 -18.23 -10.41
N ILE A 6 -4.20 -18.02 -9.22
CA ILE A 6 -2.78 -17.69 -9.03
C ILE A 6 -1.89 -18.83 -9.55
N GLU A 7 -2.23 -20.08 -9.21
CA GLU A 7 -1.52 -21.27 -9.69
C GLU A 7 -1.56 -21.36 -11.21
N ARG A 8 -2.74 -21.21 -11.83
CA ARG A 8 -2.85 -21.25 -13.30
C ARG A 8 -1.99 -20.16 -13.93
N LEU A 9 -2.08 -18.93 -13.44
CA LEU A 9 -1.30 -17.83 -13.96
C LEU A 9 0.20 -18.06 -13.82
N PHE A 10 0.65 -18.61 -12.69
CA PHE A 10 2.05 -18.95 -12.49
C PHE A 10 2.56 -19.85 -13.61
N HIS A 11 1.82 -20.91 -13.96
CA HIS A 11 2.22 -21.84 -15.01
C HIS A 11 2.20 -21.21 -16.41
N GLU A 12 1.28 -20.27 -16.66
CA GLU A 12 1.23 -19.52 -17.92
C GLU A 12 2.40 -18.52 -18.05
N CYS A 13 2.85 -17.96 -16.93
CA CYS A 13 3.98 -17.03 -16.87
C CYS A 13 5.34 -17.74 -16.80
N ASP A 14 5.41 -18.96 -16.26
CA ASP A 14 6.65 -19.76 -16.16
C ASP A 14 7.09 -20.30 -17.54
N ARG A 15 7.64 -19.39 -18.34
CA ARG A 15 8.15 -19.71 -19.67
C ARG A 15 9.26 -20.74 -19.55
N LYS A 16 9.15 -21.81 -20.35
CA LYS A 16 10.08 -22.95 -20.37
C LYS A 16 10.01 -23.86 -19.12
N ARG A 17 8.98 -23.72 -18.27
CA ARG A 17 8.75 -24.58 -17.10
C ARG A 17 9.97 -24.63 -16.17
N LYS A 18 10.49 -23.47 -15.82
CA LYS A 18 11.67 -23.30 -14.96
C LYS A 18 11.36 -23.67 -13.50
N GLY A 19 10.08 -23.66 -13.11
CA GLY A 19 9.61 -23.82 -11.73
C GLY A 19 9.71 -22.53 -10.91
N TYR A 20 10.00 -21.40 -11.54
CA TYR A 20 10.07 -20.09 -10.89
C TYR A 20 9.75 -18.95 -11.87
N LEU A 21 9.20 -17.85 -11.34
CA LEU A 21 9.02 -16.60 -12.07
C LEU A 21 10.19 -15.67 -11.80
N ASP A 22 10.87 -15.26 -12.87
CA ASP A 22 11.84 -14.18 -12.78
C ASP A 22 11.13 -12.82 -12.82
N ARG A 23 11.91 -11.74 -12.75
CA ARG A 23 11.36 -10.39 -12.66
C ARG A 23 10.54 -9.97 -13.88
N GLU A 24 10.86 -10.47 -15.08
CA GLU A 24 10.07 -10.16 -16.26
C GLU A 24 8.76 -10.96 -16.26
N ASP A 25 8.80 -12.21 -15.81
CA ASP A 25 7.57 -13.01 -15.63
C ASP A 25 6.64 -12.39 -14.58
N ILE A 26 7.18 -11.87 -13.46
CA ILE A 26 6.40 -11.18 -12.42
C ILE A 26 5.75 -9.91 -12.97
N LYS A 27 6.43 -9.15 -13.84
CA LYS A 27 5.80 -7.99 -14.50
C LYS A 27 4.61 -8.43 -15.35
N VAL A 28 4.76 -9.48 -16.16
CA VAL A 28 3.67 -10.02 -16.97
C VAL A 28 2.52 -10.49 -16.09
N ALA A 29 2.82 -11.20 -15.01
CA ALA A 29 1.83 -11.65 -14.04
C ALA A 29 1.09 -10.46 -13.40
N SER A 30 1.79 -9.40 -13.01
CA SER A 30 1.17 -8.20 -12.43
C SER A 30 0.18 -7.51 -13.39
N ILE A 31 0.52 -7.46 -14.69
CA ILE A 31 -0.36 -6.90 -15.72
C ILE A 31 -1.61 -7.78 -15.87
N ARG A 32 -1.45 -9.11 -15.82
CA ARG A 32 -2.57 -10.05 -15.96
C ARG A 32 -3.49 -10.07 -14.75
N LEU A 33 -2.96 -9.94 -13.54
CA LEU A 33 -3.74 -9.95 -12.30
C LEU A 33 -4.45 -8.62 -12.05
N TYR A 34 -3.73 -7.52 -12.23
CA TYR A 34 -4.14 -6.21 -11.73
C TYR A 34 -4.30 -5.16 -12.82
N GLY A 35 -4.02 -5.50 -14.09
CA GLY A 35 -4.07 -4.53 -15.20
C GLY A 35 -2.97 -3.46 -15.15
N ILE A 36 -1.99 -3.60 -14.25
CA ILE A 36 -0.93 -2.62 -14.02
C ILE A 36 0.45 -3.25 -14.20
N LYS A 37 1.39 -2.45 -14.69
CA LYS A 37 2.80 -2.84 -14.75
C LYS A 37 3.51 -2.31 -13.52
N LEU A 38 3.85 -3.20 -12.59
CA LEU A 38 4.67 -2.83 -11.43
C LEU A 38 6.07 -2.39 -11.88
N ASP A 39 6.56 -1.32 -11.25
CA ASP A 39 7.92 -0.85 -11.50
C ASP A 39 8.98 -1.72 -10.78
N LYS A 40 10.25 -1.45 -11.10
CA LYS A 40 11.39 -2.14 -10.50
C LYS A 40 11.33 -2.12 -8.98
N TYR A 41 11.15 -0.94 -8.40
CA TYR A 41 11.29 -0.72 -6.96
C TYR A 41 10.14 -1.39 -6.19
N LYS A 42 8.89 -1.25 -6.67
CA LYS A 42 7.72 -1.89 -6.04
C LYS A 42 7.84 -3.42 -6.06
N ILE A 43 8.34 -4.01 -7.16
CA ILE A 43 8.63 -5.46 -7.21
C ILE A 43 9.71 -5.87 -6.21
N GLU A 44 10.87 -5.18 -6.19
CA GLU A 44 11.96 -5.55 -5.27
C GLU A 44 11.54 -5.41 -3.80
N ARG A 45 10.75 -4.40 -3.46
CA ARG A 45 10.22 -4.18 -2.11
C ARG A 45 9.33 -5.36 -1.67
N LEU A 46 8.39 -5.77 -2.53
CA LEU A 46 7.50 -6.91 -2.28
C LEU A 46 8.25 -8.24 -2.22
N ILE A 47 9.28 -8.44 -3.05
CA ILE A 47 10.10 -9.66 -3.01
C ILE A 47 10.95 -9.71 -1.74
N SER A 48 11.41 -8.55 -1.26
CA SER A 48 12.29 -8.46 -0.09
C SER A 48 11.58 -8.85 1.21
N SER A 49 10.25 -8.72 1.28
CA SER A 49 9.45 -9.18 2.42
C SER A 49 9.17 -10.69 2.42
N ILE A 50 9.50 -11.42 1.34
CA ILE A 50 9.23 -12.86 1.23
C ILE A 50 10.41 -13.66 1.83
N PRO A 51 10.16 -14.55 2.81
CA PRO A 51 11.21 -15.35 3.42
C PRO A 51 11.77 -16.41 2.46
N ASN A 52 13.04 -16.80 2.68
CA ASN A 52 13.70 -17.89 1.95
C ASN A 52 13.72 -17.74 0.41
N ARG A 53 13.72 -16.51 -0.11
CA ARG A 53 13.72 -16.25 -1.56
C ARG A 53 14.91 -16.89 -2.26
N THR A 54 14.67 -17.46 -3.45
CA THR A 54 15.75 -17.98 -4.28
C THR A 54 16.41 -16.85 -5.07
N HIS A 55 17.70 -16.99 -5.41
CA HIS A 55 18.40 -16.02 -6.26
C HIS A 55 17.91 -15.98 -7.71
N ARG A 56 17.09 -16.96 -8.12
CA ARG A 56 16.63 -17.11 -9.52
C ARG A 56 15.29 -16.45 -9.79
N GLY A 57 14.44 -16.34 -8.77
CA GLY A 57 13.07 -15.85 -8.88
C GLY A 57 12.18 -16.41 -7.77
N LEU A 58 10.86 -16.27 -7.94
CA LEU A 58 9.87 -16.76 -6.99
C LEU A 58 9.35 -18.14 -7.43
N THR A 59 9.39 -19.13 -6.53
CA THR A 59 8.64 -20.38 -6.72
C THR A 59 7.13 -20.13 -6.63
N LEU A 60 6.30 -21.14 -6.91
CA LEU A 60 4.85 -21.02 -6.83
C LEU A 60 4.38 -20.55 -5.45
N ASP A 61 4.85 -21.18 -4.37
CA ASP A 61 4.48 -20.81 -3.01
C ASP A 61 4.91 -19.35 -2.69
N GLN A 62 6.13 -18.97 -3.10
CA GLN A 62 6.62 -17.61 -2.92
C GLN A 62 5.84 -16.59 -3.76
N PHE A 63 5.36 -16.98 -4.95
CA PHE A 63 4.53 -16.14 -5.78
C PHE A 63 3.11 -15.96 -5.21
N ILE A 64 2.58 -16.98 -4.54
CA ILE A 64 1.33 -16.87 -3.78
C ILE A 64 1.51 -15.86 -2.63
N ASP A 65 2.60 -15.97 -1.87
CA ASP A 65 2.93 -15.02 -0.79
C ASP A 65 3.12 -13.60 -1.33
N PHE A 66 3.78 -13.45 -2.48
CA PHE A 66 3.92 -12.17 -3.18
C PHE A 66 2.56 -11.56 -3.52
N VAL A 67 1.65 -12.35 -4.10
CA VAL A 67 0.31 -11.91 -4.50
C VAL A 67 -0.49 -11.49 -3.27
N HIS A 68 -0.50 -12.28 -2.20
CA HIS A 68 -1.21 -11.91 -0.97
C HIS A 68 -0.64 -10.66 -0.31
N SER A 69 0.68 -10.52 -0.27
CA SER A 69 1.33 -9.32 0.24
C SER A 69 0.96 -8.08 -0.59
N TYR A 70 0.80 -8.26 -1.90
CA TYR A 70 0.42 -7.17 -2.79
C TYR A 70 -1.07 -6.79 -2.68
N ASP A 71 -1.97 -7.77 -2.61
CA ASP A 71 -3.40 -7.57 -2.33
C ASP A 71 -3.56 -6.74 -1.05
N HIS A 72 -2.86 -7.12 0.03
CA HIS A 72 -2.89 -6.38 1.29
C HIS A 72 -2.30 -4.96 1.19
N GLN A 73 -1.31 -4.72 0.33
CA GLN A 73 -0.81 -3.36 0.09
C GLN A 73 -1.85 -2.51 -0.65
N ILE A 74 -2.54 -3.06 -1.65
CA ILE A 74 -3.63 -2.35 -2.36
C ILE A 74 -4.75 -2.01 -1.38
N ASP A 75 -5.21 -2.98 -0.58
CA ASP A 75 -6.29 -2.76 0.38
C ASP A 75 -5.93 -1.64 1.38
N ARG A 76 -4.68 -1.60 1.85
CA ARG A 76 -4.20 -0.50 2.72
C ARG A 76 -4.11 0.84 2.00
N GLU A 77 -3.55 0.87 0.78
CA GLU A 77 -3.48 2.09 -0.05
C GLU A 77 -4.90 2.66 -0.29
N ASP A 78 -5.88 1.79 -0.57
CA ASP A 78 -7.28 2.17 -0.76
C ASP A 78 -7.94 2.65 0.55
N GLN A 79 -7.71 1.98 1.67
CA GLN A 79 -8.20 2.43 2.99
C GLN A 79 -7.63 3.79 3.40
N ASN A 80 -6.33 4.03 3.17
CA ASN A 80 -5.70 5.32 3.43
C ASN A 80 -6.35 6.42 2.58
N ARG A 81 -6.58 6.12 1.30
CA ARG A 81 -7.25 7.04 0.36
C ARG A 81 -8.68 7.34 0.76
N GLU A 82 -9.47 6.32 1.09
CA GLU A 82 -10.84 6.51 1.56
C GLU A 82 -10.89 7.34 2.83
N THR A 83 -10.02 7.05 3.80
CA THR A 83 -9.91 7.81 5.05
C THR A 83 -9.59 9.27 4.77
N PHE A 84 -8.60 9.54 3.91
CA PHE A 84 -8.23 10.90 3.54
C PHE A 84 -9.41 11.65 2.88
N LEU A 85 -10.14 11.01 1.96
CA LEU A 85 -11.30 11.62 1.29
C LEU A 85 -12.46 11.89 2.26
N ILE A 86 -12.65 11.03 3.27
CA ILE A 86 -13.63 11.24 4.32
C ILE A 86 -13.28 12.47 5.17
N LEU A 87 -12.00 12.73 5.39
CA LEU A 87 -11.49 13.89 6.13
C LEU A 87 -11.54 15.17 5.26
N ASP A 88 -11.15 15.11 3.99
CA ASP A 88 -11.14 16.24 3.05
C ASP A 88 -12.52 16.49 2.40
N ARG A 89 -13.52 16.80 3.23
CA ARG A 89 -14.92 16.91 2.78
C ARG A 89 -15.17 18.04 1.79
N THR A 90 -14.33 19.07 1.80
CA THR A 90 -14.41 20.18 0.85
C THR A 90 -13.56 19.94 -0.40
N CYS A 91 -12.96 18.76 -0.54
CA CYS A 91 -12.15 18.33 -1.68
C CYS A 91 -11.04 19.34 -2.05
N LYS A 92 -10.33 19.85 -1.03
CA LYS A 92 -9.22 20.80 -1.23
C LYS A 92 -7.96 20.12 -1.74
N GLY A 93 -7.86 18.80 -1.60
CA GLY A 93 -6.66 18.00 -1.85
C GLY A 93 -5.67 18.00 -0.67
N PHE A 94 -6.04 18.60 0.46
CA PHE A 94 -5.23 18.69 1.67
C PHE A 94 -6.10 18.87 2.91
N LEU A 95 -5.60 18.44 4.06
CA LEU A 95 -6.27 18.58 5.35
C LEU A 95 -5.65 19.73 6.14
N THR A 96 -6.51 20.55 6.73
CA THR A 96 -6.11 21.54 7.74
C THR A 96 -6.40 21.01 9.13
N LYS A 97 -5.79 21.63 10.15
CA LYS A 97 -6.05 21.30 11.55
C LYS A 97 -7.54 21.33 11.91
N ASP A 98 -8.29 22.26 11.35
CA ASP A 98 -9.74 22.33 11.56
C ASP A 98 -10.49 21.14 10.96
N ASP A 99 -10.00 20.54 9.86
CA ASP A 99 -10.58 19.31 9.30
C ASP A 99 -10.40 18.14 10.28
N PHE A 100 -9.24 18.03 10.91
CA PHE A 100 -8.99 17.02 11.95
C PHE A 100 -9.90 17.22 13.16
N ILE A 101 -10.03 18.44 13.67
CA ILE A 101 -10.91 18.76 14.81
C ILE A 101 -12.35 18.31 14.49
N ARG A 102 -12.88 18.73 13.34
CA ARG A 102 -14.23 18.34 12.89
C ARG A 102 -14.39 16.83 12.74
N ALA A 103 -13.36 16.13 12.28
CA ALA A 103 -13.40 14.68 12.12
C ALA A 103 -13.52 13.95 13.46
N PHE A 104 -12.71 14.34 14.46
CA PHE A 104 -12.75 13.76 15.80
C PHE A 104 -14.04 14.08 16.55
N GLU A 105 -14.55 15.30 16.43
CA GLU A 105 -15.87 15.69 16.96
C GLU A 105 -16.99 14.79 16.41
N ARG A 106 -16.91 14.43 15.12
CA ARG A 106 -17.94 13.61 14.47
C ARG A 106 -18.00 12.17 14.97
N ILE A 107 -16.86 11.59 15.35
CA ILE A 107 -16.81 10.26 15.98
C ILE A 107 -17.00 10.33 17.50
N ASN A 108 -17.39 11.50 18.02
CA ASN A 108 -17.62 11.80 19.44
C ASN A 108 -16.38 11.52 20.32
N VAL A 109 -15.19 11.59 19.73
CA VAL A 109 -13.91 11.46 20.43
C VAL A 109 -13.43 12.87 20.76
N LYS A 110 -13.44 13.21 22.06
CA LYS A 110 -12.90 14.47 22.54
C LYS A 110 -11.40 14.33 22.79
N LEU A 111 -10.59 14.82 21.85
CA LEU A 111 -9.15 14.96 22.05
C LEU A 111 -8.84 16.33 22.64
N LYS A 112 -7.79 16.40 23.47
CA LYS A 112 -7.24 17.69 23.89
C LYS A 112 -6.62 18.38 22.68
N THR A 113 -6.74 19.70 22.60
CA THR A 113 -6.14 20.50 21.53
C THR A 113 -4.65 20.18 21.37
N GLU A 114 -3.90 20.07 22.46
CA GLU A 114 -2.47 19.69 22.45
C GLU A 114 -2.19 18.35 21.74
N THR A 115 -3.07 17.36 21.89
CA THR A 115 -2.95 16.06 21.22
C THR A 115 -3.18 16.19 19.72
N ILE A 116 -4.18 16.99 19.31
CA ILE A 116 -4.47 17.28 17.90
C ILE A 116 -3.29 18.05 17.29
N ASP A 117 -2.74 19.03 18.01
CA ASP A 117 -1.58 19.81 17.57
C ASP A 117 -0.35 18.95 17.35
N SER A 118 -0.08 18.03 18.28
CA SER A 118 1.03 17.08 18.17
C SER A 118 0.84 16.13 16.98
N ALA A 119 -0.35 15.54 16.84
CA ALA A 119 -0.65 14.64 15.73
C ALA A 119 -0.56 15.36 14.38
N PHE A 120 -1.12 16.57 14.27
CA PHE A 120 -1.06 17.36 13.04
C PHE A 120 0.39 17.70 12.66
N LYS A 121 1.22 18.10 13.63
CA LYS A 121 2.65 18.37 13.38
C LYS A 121 3.44 17.14 12.94
N GLN A 122 3.04 15.95 13.38
CA GLN A 122 3.67 14.70 12.92
C GLN A 122 3.25 14.36 11.49
N LEU A 123 2.02 14.70 11.11
CA LEU A 123 1.48 14.46 9.77
C LEU A 123 1.92 15.50 8.74
N ASP A 124 2.18 16.74 9.14
CA ASP A 124 2.67 17.83 8.28
C ASP A 124 4.20 17.71 8.10
N VAL A 125 4.61 16.72 7.29
CA VAL A 125 6.03 16.33 7.13
C VAL A 125 6.87 17.41 6.47
N ASP A 126 6.31 18.18 5.52
CA ASP A 126 7.03 19.26 4.83
C ASP A 126 6.83 20.64 5.47
N GLY A 127 5.95 20.76 6.46
CA GLY A 127 5.80 21.92 7.33
C GLY A 127 5.09 23.09 6.65
N ASP A 128 4.29 22.85 5.61
CA ASP A 128 3.58 23.88 4.87
C ASP A 128 2.26 24.33 5.57
N GLY A 129 1.95 23.73 6.71
CA GLY A 129 0.74 23.97 7.50
C GLY A 129 -0.47 23.19 6.99
N ARG A 130 -0.28 22.23 6.11
CA ARG A 130 -1.31 21.37 5.51
C ARG A 130 -0.81 19.94 5.51
N VAL A 131 -1.74 18.99 5.58
CA VAL A 131 -1.41 17.58 5.39
C VAL A 131 -1.90 17.20 4.01
N SER A 132 -0.97 17.04 3.07
CA SER A 132 -1.29 16.52 1.74
C SER A 132 -1.57 15.01 1.81
N TYR A 133 -2.13 14.43 0.74
CA TYR A 133 -2.28 12.98 0.66
C TYR A 133 -0.92 12.26 0.78
N ARG A 134 0.16 12.85 0.26
CA ARG A 134 1.50 12.27 0.34
C ARG A 134 1.97 12.16 1.79
N ASP A 135 1.74 13.20 2.60
CA ASP A 135 2.19 13.21 3.99
C ASP A 135 1.33 12.27 4.83
N PHE A 136 0.02 12.23 4.56
CA PHE A 136 -0.90 11.27 5.17
C PHE A 136 -0.53 9.82 4.85
N ASP A 137 -0.31 9.49 3.58
CA ASP A 137 0.03 8.13 3.14
C ASP A 137 1.41 7.70 3.63
N PHE A 138 2.40 8.61 3.65
CA PHE A 138 3.71 8.34 4.22
C PHE A 138 3.60 7.95 5.70
N MET A 139 2.85 8.73 6.48
CA MET A 139 2.69 8.47 7.91
C MET A 139 1.87 7.22 8.20
N MET A 140 0.79 6.96 7.46
CA MET A 140 -0.01 5.74 7.64
C MET A 140 0.75 4.47 7.28
N ASN A 141 1.62 4.52 6.26
CA ASN A 141 2.50 3.40 5.93
C ASN A 141 3.63 3.23 6.96
N TYR A 142 4.22 4.32 7.46
CA TYR A 142 5.27 4.26 8.48
C TYR A 142 4.74 3.66 9.81
N ILE A 143 3.57 4.11 10.28
CA ILE A 143 2.94 3.61 11.52
C ILE A 143 2.54 2.13 11.39
N ALA A 144 2.18 1.66 10.20
CA ALA A 144 1.77 0.28 9.98
C ALA A 144 2.94 -0.72 9.90
N ASP A 145 4.17 -0.22 9.77
CA ASP A 145 5.39 -1.02 9.72
C ASP A 145 6.15 -1.05 11.07
N GLU A 146 5.68 -0.31 12.10
CA GLU A 146 6.11 -0.41 13.53
C GLU A 146 5.18 -1.31 14.35
#